data_AF-D8TRM1-F1
#
_entry.id   AF-D8TRM1-F1
#
_cell.length_a   1.000
_cell.length_b   1.000
_cell.length_c   1.000
_cell.angle_alpha   90.00
_cell.angle_beta   90.00
_cell.angle_gamma   90.00
#
_symmetry.space_group_name_H-M   'P 1'
#
loop_
_entity.id
_entity.type
_entity.pdbx_description
1 polymer ?
#
loop_
_entity_poly.entity_id
_entity_poly.type
_entity_poly.pdbx_seq_one_letter_code
_entity_poly.pdbx_strand_id
1 'polypeptide(L)' 'MPKTVGFQWERYEAWRHHPLLRWNKKDFFPGLGLGVAAYLLYVAYDKSQPKEEHH' A
#
# COMPACT_ATOMS: atom_id res chain seq x y z
N MET A 1 -23.72 26.72 22.26
CA MET A 1 -22.62 26.77 21.28
C MET A 1 -23.19 27.30 19.97
N PRO A 2 -22.74 28.46 19.45
CA PRO A 2 -23.28 28.98 18.20
C PRO A 2 -22.92 28.01 17.07
N LYS A 3 -23.92 27.69 16.24
CA LYS A 3 -23.76 26.84 15.05
C LYS A 3 -22.87 27.64 14.09
N THR A 4 -21.61 27.22 13.91
CA THR A 4 -20.75 27.77 12.87
C THR A 4 -21.53 27.71 11.56
N VAL A 5 -21.81 28.86 10.96
CA VAL A 5 -22.40 28.92 9.62
C VAL A 5 -21.45 28.15 8.73
N GLY A 6 -21.90 26.99 8.23
CA GLY A 6 -21.07 26.03 7.53
C GLY A 6 -20.30 26.71 6.41
N PHE A 7 -19.08 26.24 6.17
CA PHE A 7 -18.24 26.72 5.07
C PHE A 7 -19.06 26.75 3.78
N GLN A 8 -19.33 27.95 3.25
CA GLN A 8 -20.34 28.15 2.20
C GLN A 8 -20.01 27.45 0.87
N TRP A 9 -18.79 26.95 0.73
CA TRP A 9 -18.31 26.20 -0.42
C TRP A 9 -18.25 24.69 -0.21
N GLU A 10 -18.75 24.17 0.91
CA GLU A 10 -18.69 22.73 1.24
C GLU A 10 -19.28 21.86 0.12
N ARG A 11 -20.41 22.27 -0.46
CA ARG A 11 -21.02 21.59 -1.62
C ARG A 11 -20.16 21.64 -2.88
N TYR A 12 -19.44 22.74 -3.10
CA TYR A 12 -18.53 22.90 -4.24
C TYR A 12 -17.19 22.19 -4.03
N GLU A 13 -16.79 21.93 -2.78
CA GLU A 13 -15.56 21.20 -2.44
C GLU A 13 -15.77 19.70 -2.25
N ALA A 14 -17.01 19.23 -2.20
CA ALA A 14 -17.36 17.82 -2.01
C ALA A 14 -16.65 16.86 -2.99
N TRP A 15 -16.37 17.30 -4.23
CA TRP A 15 -15.65 16.48 -5.22
C TRP A 15 -14.22 16.12 -4.79
N ARG A 16 -13.56 16.93 -3.96
CA ARG A 16 -12.19 16.65 -3.48
C ARG A 16 -12.13 15.47 -2.52
N HIS A 17 -13.26 15.14 -1.90
CA HIS A 17 -13.39 13.98 -1.01
C HIS A 17 -13.75 12.70 -1.76
N HIS A 18 -13.73 12.73 -3.10
CA HIS A 18 -14.03 11.56 -3.92
C HIS A 18 -13.09 10.39 -3.58
N PRO A 19 -13.60 9.15 -3.44
CA PRO A 19 -12.80 8.00 -2.99
C PRO A 19 -11.51 7.76 -3.79
N LEU A 20 -11.51 8.02 -5.10
CA LEU A 20 -10.34 7.86 -5.97
C LEU A 20 -9.20 8.86 -5.69
N LEU A 21 -9.53 10.03 -5.13
CA LEU A 21 -8.53 11.07 -4.80
C LEU A 21 -7.99 10.90 -3.37
N ARG A 22 -8.54 9.95 -2.61
CA ARG A 22 -8.10 9.68 -1.25
C ARG A 22 -6.82 8.87 -1.32
N TRP A 23 -5.76 9.43 -0.75
CA TRP A 23 -4.54 8.68 -0.50
C TRP A 23 -4.83 7.54 0.49
N ASN A 24 -4.49 6.31 0.11
CA ASN A 24 -4.58 5.15 0.97
C ASN A 24 -3.21 4.47 1.06
N LYS A 25 -2.88 3.94 2.25
CA LYS A 25 -1.62 3.22 2.49
C LYS A 25 -1.45 2.00 1.58
N LYS A 26 -2.57 1.46 1.08
CA LYS A 26 -2.60 0.31 0.15
C LYS A 26 -2.05 0.65 -1.24
N ASP A 27 -2.12 1.91 -1.66
CA ASP A 27 -1.69 2.34 -3.00
C ASP A 27 -0.19 2.70 -3.05
N PHE A 28 0.46 2.82 -1.90
CA PHE A 28 1.85 3.26 -1.81
C PHE A 28 2.85 2.20 -2.31
N PHE A 29 2.53 0.91 -2.17
CA PHE A 29 3.39 -0.17 -2.62
C PHE A 29 2.63 -1.20 -3.46
N PRO A 30 2.31 -0.86 -4.71
CA PRO A 30 1.69 -1.81 -5.63
C PRO A 30 2.62 -3.02 -5.81
N GLY A 31 2.09 -4.22 -5.55
CA GLY A 31 2.83 -5.46 -5.72
C GLY A 31 3.79 -5.84 -4.58
N LEU A 32 3.82 -5.11 -3.45
CA LEU A 32 4.68 -5.48 -2.30
C LEU A 32 4.44 -6.92 -1.84
N GLY A 33 3.18 -7.34 -1.75
CA GLY A 33 2.84 -8.70 -1.35
C GLY A 33 3.38 -9.76 -2.32
N LEU A 34 3.31 -9.50 -3.63
CA LEU A 34 3.87 -10.40 -4.65
C LEU A 34 5.39 -10.40 -4.61
N GLY A 35 6.02 -9.24 -4.46
CA GLY A 35 7.48 -9.13 -4.36
C GLY A 35 8.04 -9.85 -3.14
N VAL A 36 7.42 -9.67 -1.97
CA VAL A 36 7.80 -10.37 -0.73
C VAL A 36 7.58 -11.88 -0.88
N ALA A 37 6.46 -12.32 -1.46
CA ALA A 37 6.20 -13.73 -1.69
C ALA A 37 7.24 -14.37 -2.63
N ALA A 38 7.56 -13.73 -3.75
CA ALA A 38 8.58 -14.20 -4.68
C ALA A 38 9.97 -14.27 -4.04
N TYR A 39 10.32 -13.26 -3.24
CA TYR A 39 11.58 -13.24 -2.50
C TYR A 39 11.68 -14.40 -1.50
N LEU A 40 10.61 -14.64 -0.72
CA LEU A 40 10.58 -15.75 0.23
C LEU A 40 10.70 -17.11 -0.46
N LEU A 41 10.03 -17.30 -1.61
CA LEU A 41 10.16 -18.52 -2.42
C LEU A 41 11.60 -18.71 -2.91
N TYR A 42 12.24 -17.64 -3.39
CA TYR A 42 13.64 -17.68 -3.82
C TYR A 42 14.58 -18.06 -2.67
N VAL A 43 14.46 -17.42 -1.50
CA VAL A 43 15.28 -17.73 -0.32
C VAL A 43 15.04 -19.17 0.15
N ALA A 44 13.78 -19.62 0.17
CA ALA A 44 13.47 -21.00 0.55
C ALA A 44 14.11 -22.02 -0.41
N TYR A 45 14.06 -21.75 -1.71
CA TYR A 45 14.70 -22.58 -2.73
C TYR A 45 16.23 -22.60 -2.59
N ASP A 46 16.84 -21.43 -2.41
CA ASP A 46 18.29 -21.30 -2.22
C ASP A 46 18.77 -22.05 -0.96
N LYS A 47 18.02 -21.95 0.15
CA LYS A 47 18.33 -22.65 1.40
C LYS A 47 18.04 -24.15 1.38
N SER A 48 17.17 -24.63 0.50
CA SER A 48 16.86 -26.05 0.37
C SER A 48 17.87 -26.81 -0.48
N GLN A 49 18.74 -26.12 -1.23
CA GLN A 49 19.79 -26.79 -1.99
C GLN A 49 20.86 -27.34 -1.02
N PRO A 50 21.33 -28.58 -1.22
CA PRO A 50 22.50 -29.06 -0.51
C PRO A 50 23.66 -28.11 -0.79
N LYS A 51 24.36 -27.68 0.27
CA LYS A 51 25.60 -26.93 0.09
C LYS A 51 26.60 -27.90 -0.52
N GLU A 52 27.05 -27.63 -1.73
CA GLU A 52 28.21 -28.33 -2.27
C GLU A 52 29.39 -27.94 -1.39
N GLU A 53 29.95 -28.91 -0.67
CA GLU A 53 31.23 -28.75 0.03
C GLU A 53 32.30 -28.62 -1.05
N HIS A 54 32.54 -27.39 -1.50
CA HIS A 54 33.78 -27.06 -2.18
C HIS A 54 34.82 -26.83 -1.07
N HIS A 55 35.63 -27.87 -0.83
CA HIS A 55 36.79 -28.01 0.07
C HIS A 55 36.57 -28.88 1.32
#